data_AF-A0A2E5E9M2-F1
#
_entry.id   AF-A0A2E5E9M2-F1
#
_cell.length_a   1.000
_cell.length_b   1.000
_cell.length_c   1.000
_cell.angle_alpha   90.00
_cell.angle_beta   90.00
_cell.angle_gamma   90.00
#
_symmetry.space_group_name_H-M   'P 1'
#
loop_
_entity.id
_entity.type
_entity.pdbx_description
1 polymer ?
#
loop_
_entity_poly.entity_id
_entity_poly.type
_entity_poly.pdbx_seq_one_letter_code
_entity_poly.pdbx_strand_id
1 'polypeptide(L)'
;MDVELDVGLMLHDQSMSRTSPATGLDNRRNDPRLETDREVLIAWHHAPDQGVRYGVVNESQGGCLITSTVPLIEGMTGTVLGRIPTKGHRYSALVVAWSRPVDGTWHVGLRYLS
;
A
#
# COMPACT_ATOMS: atom_id res chain seq x y z
N MET A 1 61.87 -7.83 13.92
CA MET A 1 61.07 -9.00 14.33
C MET A 1 60.44 -8.60 15.66
N ASP A 2 59.16 -8.29 15.78
CA ASP A 2 58.04 -8.43 14.86
C ASP A 2 57.02 -7.31 15.12
N VAL A 3 56.33 -6.93 14.05
CA VAL A 3 55.14 -6.07 14.06
C VAL A 3 53.95 -7.02 14.01
N GLU A 4 53.02 -6.90 14.96
CA GLU A 4 51.65 -7.36 14.75
C GLU A 4 50.69 -6.45 15.52
N LEU A 5 50.00 -5.60 14.75
CA LEU A 5 48.73 -5.01 15.12
C LEU A 5 47.67 -6.02 14.67
N ASP A 6 46.79 -6.48 15.56
CA ASP A 6 45.41 -6.74 15.12
C ASP A 6 44.38 -6.46 16.21
N VAL A 7 43.31 -5.86 15.73
CA VAL A 7 42.21 -5.19 16.38
C VAL A 7 41.11 -6.19 16.72
N GLY A 8 41.08 -6.66 17.96
CA GLY A 8 39.94 -7.41 18.50
C GLY A 8 38.88 -6.48 19.09
N LEU A 9 38.25 -5.65 18.25
CA LEU A 9 37.07 -4.87 18.59
C LEU A 9 36.00 -5.85 19.15
N MET A 10 35.80 -5.85 20.47
CA MET A 10 34.68 -6.54 21.12
C MET A 10 33.36 -5.84 20.70
N LEU A 11 32.92 -6.10 19.47
CA LEU A 11 31.52 -5.97 19.10
C LEU A 11 30.78 -6.94 20.01
N HIS A 12 30.19 -6.39 21.06
CA HIS A 12 29.16 -7.08 21.82
C HIS A 12 28.02 -7.31 20.84
N ASP A 13 27.97 -8.52 20.27
CA ASP A 13 26.81 -9.05 19.59
C ASP A 13 25.69 -9.18 20.64
N GLN A 14 25.00 -8.07 20.89
CA GLN A 14 23.64 -8.17 21.38
C GLN A 14 22.80 -8.69 20.23
N SER A 15 22.81 -10.01 20.06
CA SER A 15 21.74 -10.71 19.41
C SER A 15 20.48 -10.37 20.20
N MET A 16 19.77 -9.32 19.77
CA MET A 16 18.39 -9.16 20.13
C MET A 16 17.69 -10.38 19.52
N SER A 17 17.62 -11.45 20.30
CA SER A 17 16.64 -12.50 20.08
C SER A 17 15.28 -11.81 20.14
N ARG A 18 14.84 -11.36 18.97
CA ARG A 18 13.51 -10.80 18.76
C ARG A 18 12.56 -11.99 18.82
N THR A 19 12.32 -12.48 20.03
CA THR A 19 11.12 -13.26 20.33
C THR A 19 9.97 -12.38 19.90
N SER A 20 9.46 -12.63 18.69
CA SER A 20 8.27 -11.98 18.20
C SER A 20 7.15 -12.36 19.15
N PRO A 21 6.49 -11.40 19.84
CA PRO A 21 5.24 -11.72 20.48
C PRO A 21 4.22 -11.88 19.35
N ALA A 22 4.09 -13.10 18.87
CA ALA A 22 2.99 -13.54 18.04
C ALA A 22 1.74 -13.72 18.91
N THR A 23 1.21 -12.64 19.48
CA THR A 23 -0.14 -12.62 20.08
C THR A 23 -0.55 -11.18 20.35
N GLY A 24 -1.16 -10.58 19.33
CA GLY A 24 -1.65 -9.22 19.37
C GLY A 24 -1.63 -8.63 17.98
N LEU A 25 -2.22 -9.32 17.00
CA LEU A 25 -2.71 -8.66 15.80
C LEU A 25 -3.87 -7.77 16.24
N ASP A 26 -3.49 -6.67 16.88
CA ASP A 26 -4.32 -5.51 17.05
C ASP A 26 -4.87 -5.23 15.66
N ASN A 27 -6.16 -5.49 15.50
CA ASN A 27 -6.85 -5.29 14.26
C ASN A 27 -6.95 -3.77 14.11
N ARG A 28 -5.86 -3.12 13.67
CA ARG A 28 -5.71 -1.66 13.48
C ARG A 28 -6.72 -1.07 12.49
N ARG A 29 -7.66 -1.88 12.00
CA ARG A 29 -8.69 -1.54 11.03
C ARG A 29 -10.00 -1.34 11.78
N ASN A 30 -10.53 -0.13 11.70
CA ASN A 30 -11.81 0.25 12.30
C ASN A 30 -13.03 -0.07 11.41
N ASP A 31 -12.83 -0.53 10.17
CA ASP A 31 -13.90 -0.70 9.18
C ASP A 31 -13.75 -2.02 8.39
N PRO A 32 -14.80 -2.85 8.26
CA PRO A 32 -14.77 -4.03 7.39
C PRO A 32 -14.49 -3.68 5.92
N ARG A 33 -13.86 -4.61 5.21
CA ARG A 33 -13.60 -4.54 3.78
C ARG A 33 -14.53 -5.52 3.08
N LEU A 34 -15.33 -5.02 2.15
CA LEU A 34 -16.18 -5.87 1.32
C LEU A 34 -15.42 -6.26 0.06
N GLU A 35 -15.35 -7.56 -0.22
CA GLU A 35 -14.90 -8.05 -1.53
C GLU A 35 -15.85 -7.52 -2.61
N THR A 36 -15.29 -7.20 -3.77
CA THR A 36 -16.06 -6.63 -4.87
C THR A 36 -15.42 -6.99 -6.21
N ASP A 37 -16.24 -7.09 -7.25
CA ASP A 37 -15.87 -7.22 -8.65
C ASP A 37 -15.87 -5.85 -9.38
N ARG A 38 -15.96 -4.76 -8.61
CA ARG A 38 -16.03 -3.40 -9.14
C ARG A 38 -14.68 -2.94 -9.67
N GLU A 39 -14.74 -1.94 -10.51
CA GLU A 39 -13.57 -1.17 -10.92
C GLU A 39 -13.64 0.25 -10.38
N VAL A 40 -12.47 0.86 -10.22
CA VAL A 40 -12.31 2.29 -9.90
C VAL A 40 -11.59 3.00 -11.04
N LEU A 41 -12.09 4.18 -11.40
CA LEU A 41 -11.46 5.07 -12.37
C LEU A 41 -10.73 6.19 -11.62
N ILE A 42 -9.42 6.31 -11.85
CA ILE A 42 -8.55 7.28 -11.16
C ILE A 42 -7.88 8.20 -12.18
N ALA A 43 -7.97 9.51 -11.95
CA ALA A 43 -7.10 10.49 -12.60
C ALA A 43 -5.91 10.77 -11.69
N TRP A 44 -4.70 10.48 -12.17
CA TRP A 44 -3.48 10.75 -11.41
C TRP A 44 -3.02 12.18 -11.61
N HIS A 45 -2.47 12.83 -10.57
CA HIS A 45 -2.07 14.24 -10.66
C HIS A 45 -1.00 14.52 -11.72
N HIS A 46 -0.16 13.53 -12.07
CA HIS A 46 0.84 13.69 -13.12
C HIS A 46 0.26 13.54 -14.55
N ALA A 47 -1.00 13.09 -14.67
CA ALA A 47 -1.71 12.88 -15.93
C ALA A 47 -3.24 13.05 -15.72
N PRO A 48 -3.72 14.27 -15.39
CA PRO A 48 -5.09 14.49 -14.94
C PRO A 48 -6.15 14.23 -16.02
N ASP A 49 -5.79 14.37 -17.29
CA ASP A 49 -6.69 14.16 -18.44
C ASP A 49 -6.84 12.67 -18.81
N GLN A 50 -6.14 11.78 -18.09
CA GLN A 50 -6.14 10.34 -18.37
C GLN A 50 -6.66 9.56 -17.16
N GLY A 51 -7.92 9.10 -17.27
CA GLY A 51 -8.51 8.18 -16.30
C GLY A 51 -8.00 6.76 -16.50
N VAL A 52 -7.39 6.17 -15.49
CA VAL A 52 -6.92 4.77 -15.49
C VAL A 52 -7.89 3.90 -14.69
N ARG A 53 -8.26 2.75 -15.25
CA ARG A 53 -9.13 1.76 -14.59
C ARG A 53 -8.30 0.74 -13.83
N TYR A 54 -8.76 0.43 -12.63
CA TYR A 54 -8.20 -0.64 -11.81
C TYR A 54 -9.29 -1.53 -11.27
N GLY A 55 -9.02 -2.85 -11.20
CA GLY A 55 -9.87 -3.79 -10.48
C GLY A 55 -9.76 -3.54 -8.99
N VAL A 56 -10.90 -3.47 -8.29
CA VAL A 56 -10.95 -3.32 -6.84
C VAL A 56 -11.03 -4.71 -6.22
N VAL A 57 -10.10 -5.04 -5.34
CA VAL A 57 -10.12 -6.30 -4.57
C VAL A 57 -11.08 -6.18 -3.39
N ASN A 58 -10.99 -5.06 -2.66
CA ASN A 58 -11.89 -4.74 -1.57
C ASN A 58 -11.92 -3.25 -1.26
N GLU A 59 -12.97 -2.79 -0.58
CA GLU A 59 -13.22 -1.38 -0.32
C GLU A 59 -13.81 -1.15 1.08
N SER A 60 -13.50 0.01 1.66
CA SER A 60 -14.10 0.55 2.88
C SER A 60 -14.30 2.08 2.75
N GLN A 61 -14.80 2.76 3.79
CA GLN A 61 -14.96 4.22 3.74
C GLN A 61 -13.63 4.97 3.66
N GLY A 62 -12.55 4.40 4.19
CA GLY A 62 -11.23 5.03 4.25
C GLY A 62 -10.35 4.80 3.02
N GLY A 63 -10.74 3.92 2.11
CA GLY A 63 -9.89 3.56 0.98
C GLY A 63 -10.30 2.25 0.30
N CYS A 64 -9.49 1.82 -0.66
CA CYS A 64 -9.66 0.54 -1.31
C CYS A 64 -8.32 -0.14 -1.60
N LEU A 65 -8.38 -1.44 -1.87
CA LEU A 65 -7.29 -2.23 -2.41
C LEU A 65 -7.56 -2.44 -3.90
N ILE A 66 -6.60 -2.10 -4.75
CA ILE A 66 -6.67 -2.35 -6.19
C ILE A 66 -5.58 -3.32 -6.65
N THR A 67 -5.79 -3.91 -7.82
CA THR A 67 -4.75 -4.59 -8.59
C THR A 67 -4.21 -3.69 -9.69
N SER A 68 -2.90 -3.77 -9.96
CA SER A 68 -2.20 -3.03 -11.01
C SER A 68 -1.20 -3.93 -11.73
N THR A 69 -1.03 -3.73 -13.03
CA THR A 69 0.00 -4.45 -13.83
C THR A 69 1.40 -3.87 -13.62
N VAL A 70 1.50 -2.66 -13.08
CA VAL A 70 2.76 -1.94 -12.80
C VAL A 70 2.81 -1.47 -11.34
N PRO A 71 4.02 -1.30 -10.76
CA PRO A 71 4.14 -0.70 -9.43
C PRO A 71 3.59 0.72 -9.43
N LEU A 72 2.91 1.09 -8.36
CA LEU A 72 2.49 2.47 -8.10
C LEU A 72 3.32 3.02 -6.93
N ILE A 73 3.83 4.24 -7.10
CA ILE A 73 4.77 4.83 -6.14
C ILE A 73 4.01 5.25 -4.87
N GLU A 74 4.53 4.89 -3.70
CA GLU A 74 3.97 5.37 -2.43
C GLU A 74 4.00 6.90 -2.35
N GLY A 75 2.90 7.50 -1.86
CA GLY A 75 2.73 8.94 -1.85
C GLY A 75 2.18 9.52 -3.15
N MET A 76 2.06 8.74 -4.23
CA MET A 76 1.42 9.19 -5.46
C MET A 76 -0.06 9.53 -5.22
N THR A 77 -0.48 10.69 -5.70
CA THR A 77 -1.82 11.25 -5.44
C THR A 77 -2.68 11.32 -6.71
N GLY A 78 -3.99 11.20 -6.53
CA GLY A 78 -4.95 11.34 -7.61
C GLY A 78 -6.36 11.60 -7.11
N THR A 79 -7.32 11.51 -8.02
CA THR A 79 -8.75 11.69 -7.75
C THR A 79 -9.52 10.50 -8.28
N VAL A 80 -10.39 9.92 -7.44
CA VAL A 80 -11.39 8.96 -7.90
C VAL A 80 -12.42 9.69 -8.75
N LEU A 81 -12.49 9.34 -10.03
CA LEU A 81 -13.49 9.84 -10.98
C LEU A 81 -14.80 9.06 -10.89
N GLY A 82 -14.71 7.75 -10.59
CA GLY A 82 -15.89 6.93 -10.50
C GLY A 82 -15.63 5.45 -10.23
N ARG A 83 -16.72 4.68 -10.22
CA ARG A 83 -16.77 3.23 -9.99
C ARG A 83 -17.73 2.58 -10.99
N ILE A 84 -17.42 1.37 -11.43
CA ILE A 84 -18.15 0.60 -12.45
C ILE A 84 -18.53 -0.76 -11.85
N PRO A 85 -19.76 -1.31 -12.07
CA PRO A 85 -20.95 -0.70 -12.68
C PRO A 85 -21.72 0.17 -11.65
N THR A 86 -22.04 1.41 -11.99
CA THR A 86 -22.16 2.56 -11.06
C THR A 86 -23.46 2.67 -10.24
N LYS A 87 -23.40 3.34 -9.06
CA LYS A 87 -24.22 4.53 -8.71
C LYS A 87 -23.68 5.29 -7.48
N GLY A 88 -23.39 6.59 -7.65
CA GLY A 88 -23.01 7.55 -6.61
C GLY A 88 -21.51 7.83 -6.53
N HIS A 89 -21.08 9.05 -6.86
CA HIS A 89 -19.68 9.46 -6.77
C HIS A 89 -19.52 10.70 -5.89
N ARG A 90 -18.71 10.54 -4.85
CA ARG A 90 -17.99 11.65 -4.24
C ARG A 90 -16.61 11.64 -4.87
N TYR A 91 -16.26 12.70 -5.61
CA TYR A 91 -14.88 12.97 -5.97
C TYR A 91 -14.07 12.92 -4.69
N SER A 92 -13.17 11.95 -4.59
CA SER A 92 -12.35 11.73 -3.41
C SER A 92 -10.91 11.80 -3.86
N ALA A 93 -10.18 12.77 -3.32
CA ALA A 93 -8.73 12.76 -3.44
C ALA A 93 -8.20 11.49 -2.77
N LEU A 94 -7.08 10.97 -3.26
CA LEU A 94 -6.48 9.76 -2.74
C LEU A 94 -4.97 9.84 -2.75
N VAL A 95 -4.35 8.97 -1.97
CA VAL A 95 -2.91 8.71 -1.99
C VAL A 95 -2.64 7.21 -2.01
N VAL A 96 -1.59 6.79 -2.72
CA VAL A 96 -1.03 5.45 -2.62
C VAL A 96 -0.36 5.32 -1.26
N ALA A 97 -0.95 4.51 -0.38
CA ALA A 97 -0.45 4.27 0.97
C ALA A 97 0.62 3.17 1.01
N TRP A 98 0.60 2.24 0.06
CA TRP A 98 1.62 1.21 -0.15
C TRP A 98 1.37 0.49 -1.48
N SER A 99 2.42 -0.14 -2.02
CA SER A 99 2.37 -1.00 -3.21
C SER A 99 3.28 -2.20 -3.03
N ARG A 100 2.81 -3.41 -3.34
CA ARG A 100 3.61 -4.65 -3.22
C ARG A 100 3.27 -5.67 -4.31
N PRO A 101 4.24 -6.46 -4.77
CA PRO A 101 3.99 -7.52 -5.74
C PRO A 101 3.23 -8.69 -5.08
N VAL A 102 2.28 -9.28 -5.80
CA VAL A 102 1.51 -10.47 -5.43
C VAL A 102 1.24 -11.26 -6.71
N ASP A 103 1.70 -12.51 -6.80
CA ASP A 103 1.40 -13.43 -7.92
C ASP A 103 1.54 -12.84 -9.34
N GLY A 104 2.58 -12.03 -9.56
CA GLY A 104 2.85 -11.39 -10.86
C GLY A 104 2.04 -10.12 -11.15
N THR A 105 1.19 -9.68 -10.22
CA THR A 105 0.52 -8.37 -10.23
C THR A 105 1.00 -7.52 -9.04
N TRP A 106 0.46 -6.30 -8.92
CA TRP A 106 0.71 -5.41 -7.80
C TRP A 106 -0.58 -5.16 -7.03
N HIS A 107 -0.54 -5.44 -5.74
CA HIS A 107 -1.56 -4.99 -4.81
C HIS A 107 -1.20 -3.58 -4.34
N VAL A 108 -2.15 -2.67 -4.46
CA VAL A 108 -1.95 -1.26 -4.09
C VAL A 108 -3.03 -0.81 -3.12
N GLY A 109 -2.60 -0.38 -1.93
CA GLY A 109 -3.47 0.20 -0.93
C GLY A 109 -3.67 1.68 -1.22
N LEU A 110 -4.91 2.09 -1.48
CA LEU A 110 -5.30 3.49 -1.65
C LEU A 110 -5.96 3.98 -0.37
N ARG A 111 -5.60 5.20 0.05
CA ARG A 111 -6.26 5.92 1.15
C ARG A 111 -6.98 7.13 0.59
N TYR A 112 -8.26 7.27 0.92
CA TYR A 112 -9.04 8.45 0.58
C TYR A 112 -8.71 9.61 1.52
N LEU A 113 -8.62 10.81 0.94
CA LEU A 113 -8.39 12.07 1.63
C LEU A 113 -9.74 12.79 1.65
N SER A 114 -10.37 12.81 2.82
CA SER A 114 -11.69 13.41 3.09
C SER A 114 -11.58 14.85 3.56
#